data_AF-A0A2I6S7A8-F1
#
_entry.id   AF-A0A2I6S7A8-F1
#
_cell.length_a   1.000
_cell.length_b   1.000
_cell.length_c   1.000
_cell.angle_alpha   90.00
_cell.angle_beta   90.00
_cell.angle_gamma   90.00
#
_symmetry.space_group_name_H-M   'P 1'
#
loop_
_entity.id
_entity.type
_entity.pdbx_description
1 polymer ?
#
loop_
_entity_poly.entity_id
_entity_poly.type
_entity_poly.pdbx_seq_one_letter_code
_entity_poly.pdbx_strand_id
1 'polypeptide(L)'
;MLAALATAPAAAGQPPSGTDLSERIDRDIGAVLGRHGLVFDDSELGSWFTLRTGVDLVGIGEVFYLLELHRVDEVPLAARMEIIEYCMRLHAERGVPFLRLQMRAGPRQATLLPPRPAFEMAVGSLY
;
A
#
# COMPACT_ATOMS: atom_id res chain seq x y z
N MET A 1 -14.37 -47.35 24.12
CA MET A 1 -13.18 -46.50 23.87
C MET A 1 -13.57 -45.47 22.82
N LEU A 2 -13.72 -44.21 23.22
CA LEU A 2 -13.97 -43.07 22.33
C LEU A 2 -12.65 -42.59 21.72
N ALA A 3 -12.69 -42.17 20.46
CA ALA A 3 -11.98 -40.98 20.00
C ALA A 3 -12.74 -40.41 18.80
N ALA A 4 -13.62 -39.44 19.07
CA ALA A 4 -14.18 -38.58 18.05
C ALA A 4 -13.06 -37.68 17.52
N LEU A 5 -12.88 -37.65 16.20
CA LEU A 5 -12.05 -36.66 15.52
C LEU A 5 -12.73 -35.30 15.73
N ALA A 6 -12.20 -34.52 16.68
CA ALA A 6 -12.58 -33.13 16.83
C ALA A 6 -11.93 -32.34 15.69
N THR A 7 -12.71 -32.01 14.67
CA THR A 7 -12.41 -30.95 13.71
C THR A 7 -12.24 -29.66 14.50
N ALA A 8 -10.99 -29.23 14.70
CA ALA A 8 -10.71 -27.90 15.23
C ALA A 8 -11.27 -26.87 14.24
N PRO A 9 -12.08 -25.88 14.68
CA PRO A 9 -12.41 -24.76 13.83
C PRO A 9 -11.09 -24.05 13.52
N ALA A 10 -10.86 -23.75 12.23
CA ALA A 10 -9.81 -22.84 11.81
C ALA A 10 -9.90 -21.62 12.72
N ALA A 11 -8.87 -21.40 13.53
CA ALA A 11 -8.70 -20.15 14.23
C ALA A 11 -8.75 -19.08 13.15
N ALA A 12 -9.85 -18.32 13.13
CA ALA A 12 -9.98 -17.14 12.30
C ALA A 12 -8.81 -16.26 12.70
N GLY A 13 -7.75 -16.30 11.88
CA GLY A 13 -6.58 -15.47 12.03
C GLY A 13 -7.10 -14.06 11.95
N GLN A 14 -7.22 -13.43 13.11
CA GLN A 14 -7.70 -12.07 13.23
C GLN A 14 -6.89 -11.25 12.23
N PRO A 15 -7.54 -10.61 11.24
CA PRO A 15 -6.81 -9.81 10.28
C PRO A 15 -5.98 -8.82 11.08
N PRO A 16 -4.69 -8.65 10.75
CA PRO A 16 -3.86 -7.66 11.42
C PRO A 16 -4.63 -6.35 11.42
N SER A 17 -4.81 -5.77 12.62
CA SER A 17 -5.44 -4.48 12.82
C SER A 17 -4.93 -3.50 11.74
N GLY A 18 -5.83 -2.83 11.02
CA GLY A 18 -5.45 -2.00 9.86
C GLY A 18 -4.40 -0.93 10.18
N THR A 19 -4.26 -0.56 11.45
CA THR A 19 -3.22 0.34 11.98
C THR A 19 -1.81 -0.28 11.89
N ASP A 20 -1.64 -1.57 12.22
CA ASP A 20 -0.34 -2.27 12.19
C ASP A 20 0.21 -2.38 10.76
N LEU A 21 -0.68 -2.61 9.79
CA LEU A 21 -0.29 -2.65 8.39
C LEU A 21 0.06 -1.26 7.83
N SER A 22 -0.64 -0.21 8.28
CA SER A 22 -0.35 1.16 7.85
C SER A 22 1.04 1.59 8.29
N GLU A 23 1.35 1.41 9.58
CA GLU A 23 2.66 1.75 10.15
C GLU A 23 3.81 0.97 9.51
N ARG A 24 3.56 -0.31 9.17
CA ARG A 24 4.53 -1.12 8.43
C ARG A 24 4.77 -0.58 7.02
N ILE A 25 3.71 -0.27 6.26
CA ILE A 25 3.85 0.29 4.91
C ILE A 25 4.62 1.62 4.97
N ASP A 26 4.27 2.52 5.88
CA ASP A 26 4.95 3.81 6.01
C ASP A 26 6.45 3.63 6.28
N ARG A 27 6.80 2.71 7.21
CA ARG A 27 8.19 2.41 7.54
C ARG A 27 8.94 1.77 6.37
N ASP A 28 8.34 0.78 5.72
CA ASP A 28 8.98 0.02 4.64
C ASP A 28 9.20 0.93 3.42
N ILE A 29 8.23 1.78 3.07
CA ILE A 29 8.36 2.76 1.97
C ILE A 29 9.40 3.83 2.31
N GLY A 30 9.38 4.39 3.53
CA GLY A 30 10.40 5.33 3.98
C GLY A 30 11.81 4.73 3.90
N ALA A 31 11.96 3.45 4.28
CA ALA A 31 13.23 2.74 4.18
C ALA A 31 13.67 2.51 2.72
N VAL A 32 12.75 2.17 1.81
CA VAL A 32 13.06 2.04 0.37
C VAL A 32 13.59 3.39 -0.14
N LEU A 33 12.83 4.46 0.07
CA LEU A 33 13.23 5.75 -0.46
C LEU A 33 14.56 6.25 0.15
N GLY A 34 14.78 6.02 1.45
CA GLY A 34 16.04 6.29 2.14
C GLY A 34 17.24 5.53 1.57
N ARG A 35 17.08 4.24 1.23
CA ARG A 35 18.13 3.44 0.56
C ARG A 35 18.53 4.00 -0.80
N HIS A 36 17.60 4.68 -1.48
CA HIS A 36 17.84 5.29 -2.79
C HIS A 36 18.26 6.77 -2.70
N GLY A 37 18.69 7.23 -1.52
CA GLY A 37 19.30 8.54 -1.33
C GLY A 37 18.33 9.70 -1.13
N LEU A 38 17.04 9.41 -0.93
CA LEU A 38 16.06 10.41 -0.51
C LEU A 38 16.10 10.50 1.02
N VAL A 39 16.77 11.53 1.53
CA VAL A 39 16.85 11.81 2.97
C VAL A 39 15.66 12.66 3.36
N PHE A 40 14.95 12.24 4.40
CA PHE A 40 13.76 12.92 4.90
C PHE A 40 14.03 13.42 6.31
N ASP A 41 13.62 14.65 6.60
CA ASP A 41 13.23 15.01 7.95
C ASP A 41 11.80 14.47 8.20
N ASP A 42 11.45 14.14 9.45
CA ASP A 42 10.12 13.58 9.80
C ASP A 42 8.95 14.47 9.32
N SER A 43 9.18 15.76 9.11
CA SER A 43 8.22 16.73 8.57
C SER A 43 8.01 16.63 7.04
N GLU A 44 8.95 16.02 6.31
CA GLU A 44 8.96 16.00 4.84
C GLU A 44 8.43 14.69 4.24
N LEU A 45 8.32 13.62 5.03
CA LEU A 45 7.90 12.30 4.54
C LEU A 45 6.55 12.36 3.80
N GLY A 46 5.60 13.14 4.34
CA GLY A 46 4.28 13.38 3.73
C GLY A 46 4.31 14.14 2.40
N SER A 47 5.42 14.81 2.06
CA SER A 47 5.61 15.48 0.76
C SER A 47 6.06 14.51 -0.34
N TRP A 48 6.58 13.34 0.04
CA TRP A 48 7.09 12.31 -0.87
C TRP A 48 6.09 11.20 -1.11
N PHE A 49 5.36 10.79 -0.09
CA PHE A 49 4.26 9.87 -0.27
C PHE A 49 3.15 10.09 0.76
N THR A 50 1.99 9.51 0.49
CA THR A 50 0.87 9.48 1.44
C THR A 50 0.24 8.11 1.38
N LEU A 51 0.07 7.48 2.55
CA LEU A 51 -0.74 6.29 2.70
C LEU A 51 -2.12 6.68 3.22
N ARG A 52 -3.17 6.22 2.55
CA ARG A 52 -4.56 6.42 2.98
C ARG A 52 -5.24 5.07 3.11
N THR A 53 -5.96 4.89 4.21
CA THR A 53 -6.80 3.71 4.42
C THR A 53 -8.25 4.13 4.23
N GLY A 54 -8.99 3.41 3.40
CA GLY A 54 -10.38 3.66 3.13
C GLY A 54 -11.19 2.38 3.19
N VAL A 55 -12.52 2.51 3.13
CA VAL A 55 -13.44 1.37 3.01
C VAL A 55 -14.19 1.54 1.71
N ASP A 56 -14.14 0.54 0.84
CA ASP A 56 -14.97 0.51 -0.36
C ASP A 56 -16.38 0.05 0.02
N LEU A 57 -17.30 1.01 -0.01
CA LEU A 57 -18.71 0.80 0.33
C LEU A 57 -19.52 0.22 -0.83
N VAL A 58 -18.94 0.08 -2.03
CA VAL A 58 -19.70 -0.22 -3.25
C VAL A 58 -19.91 -1.73 -3.48
N GLY A 59 -19.45 -2.62 -2.59
CA GLY A 59 -19.76 -4.05 -2.75
C GLY A 59 -19.60 -4.94 -1.53
N ILE A 60 -18.55 -4.78 -0.74
CA ILE A 60 -18.17 -5.80 0.27
C ILE A 60 -17.69 -5.18 1.60
N GLY A 61 -17.53 -3.84 1.68
CA GLY A 61 -16.97 -3.21 2.88
C GLY A 61 -15.49 -3.52 3.06
N GLU A 62 -14.77 -3.73 1.95
CA GLU A 62 -13.34 -4.06 1.97
C GLU A 62 -12.50 -2.83 2.30
N VAL A 63 -11.52 -3.01 3.18
CA VAL A 63 -10.58 -1.97 3.58
C VAL A 63 -9.52 -1.82 2.48
N PHE A 64 -9.48 -0.73 1.73
CA PHE A 64 -8.41 -0.53 0.77
C PHE A 64 -7.29 0.35 1.33
N TYR A 65 -6.09 0.11 0.81
CA TYR A 65 -4.92 0.95 1.06
C TYR A 65 -4.56 1.68 -0.23
N LEU A 66 -4.49 3.01 -0.18
CA LEU A 66 -4.02 3.85 -1.28
C LEU A 66 -2.66 4.42 -0.91
N LEU A 67 -1.62 3.97 -1.61
CA LEU A 67 -0.28 4.53 -1.55
C LEU A 67 -0.10 5.52 -2.70
N GLU A 68 -0.04 6.80 -2.38
CA GLU A 68 0.26 7.87 -3.33
C GLU A 68 1.74 8.23 -3.23
N LEU A 69 2.53 7.95 -4.26
CA LEU A 69 3.90 8.43 -4.40
C LEU A 69 3.88 9.77 -5.15
N HIS A 70 4.31 10.83 -4.47
CA HIS A 70 4.41 12.18 -5.02
C HIS A 70 5.78 12.38 -5.67
N ARG A 71 5.90 13.43 -6.49
CA ARG A 71 7.18 13.83 -7.11
C ARG A 71 7.88 12.67 -7.84
N VAL A 72 7.12 11.85 -8.59
CA VAL A 72 7.64 10.62 -9.25
C VAL A 72 8.88 10.86 -10.13
N ASP A 73 9.01 12.07 -10.69
CA ASP A 73 10.15 12.49 -11.52
C ASP A 73 11.44 12.65 -10.71
N GLU A 74 11.33 12.88 -9.42
CA GLU A 74 12.43 13.03 -8.46
C GLU A 74 12.75 11.71 -7.75
N VAL A 75 11.85 10.71 -7.84
CA VAL A 75 12.08 9.39 -7.26
C VAL A 75 12.86 8.50 -8.24
N PRO A 76 14.04 7.97 -7.85
CA PRO A 76 14.83 7.09 -8.70
C PRO A 76 14.01 5.92 -9.25
N LEU A 77 14.24 5.53 -10.51
CA LEU A 77 13.52 4.42 -11.14
C LEU A 77 13.66 3.12 -10.31
N ALA A 78 14.84 2.85 -9.77
CA ALA A 78 15.09 1.69 -8.93
C ALA A 78 14.19 1.68 -7.67
N ALA A 79 14.02 2.83 -7.01
CA ALA A 79 13.12 2.96 -5.87
C ALA A 79 11.66 2.70 -6.27
N ARG A 80 11.22 3.21 -7.42
CA ARG A 80 9.86 2.99 -7.93
C ARG A 80 9.58 1.52 -8.20
N MET A 81 10.53 0.82 -8.82
CA MET A 81 10.42 -0.62 -9.06
C MET A 81 10.35 -1.42 -7.75
N GLU A 82 11.17 -1.07 -6.76
CA GLU A 82 11.17 -1.73 -5.46
C GLU A 82 9.86 -1.49 -4.68
N ILE A 83 9.27 -0.30 -4.78
CA ILE A 83 7.94 0.00 -4.23
C ILE A 83 6.86 -0.84 -4.91
N ILE A 84 6.90 -0.97 -6.24
CA ILE A 84 5.97 -1.83 -6.98
C ILE A 84 6.10 -3.29 -6.53
N GLU A 85 7.32 -3.81 -6.45
CA GLU A 85 7.61 -5.17 -5.97
C GLU A 85 7.13 -5.39 -4.54
N TYR A 86 7.36 -4.40 -3.66
CA TYR A 86 6.83 -4.42 -2.31
C TYR A 86 5.30 -4.53 -2.30
N CYS A 87 4.59 -3.70 -3.07
CA CYS A 87 3.14 -3.75 -3.16
C CYS A 87 2.62 -5.12 -3.65
N MET A 88 3.25 -5.69 -4.69
CA MET A 88 2.89 -7.01 -5.21
C MET A 88 3.12 -8.12 -4.17
N ARG A 89 4.27 -8.10 -3.49
CA ARG A 89 4.61 -9.08 -2.44
C ARG A 89 3.68 -8.95 -1.24
N LEU A 90 3.37 -7.73 -0.82
CA LEU A 90 2.47 -7.48 0.31
C LEU A 90 1.08 -8.05 0.04
N HIS A 91 0.57 -7.89 -1.19
CA HIS A 91 -0.69 -8.51 -1.61
C HIS A 91 -0.61 -10.05 -1.57
N ALA A 92 0.45 -10.64 -2.13
CA ALA A 92 0.64 -12.09 -2.17
C ALA A 92 0.80 -12.73 -0.78
N GLU A 93 1.47 -12.06 0.16
CA GLU A 93 1.75 -12.58 1.50
C GLU A 93 0.52 -12.64 2.41
N ARG A 94 -0.44 -11.72 2.24
CA ARG A 94 -1.48 -11.51 3.26
C ARG A 94 -2.92 -11.58 2.77
N GLY A 95 -3.16 -11.79 1.47
CA GLY A 95 -4.52 -11.63 0.92
C GLY A 95 -5.11 -10.28 1.33
N VAL A 96 -4.25 -9.25 1.37
CA VAL A 96 -4.59 -7.92 1.88
C VAL A 96 -5.74 -7.39 1.05
N PRO A 97 -6.74 -6.76 1.68
CA PRO A 97 -7.78 -6.07 0.94
C PRO A 97 -7.14 -4.97 0.06
N PHE A 98 -7.72 -4.81 -1.12
CA PHE A 98 -7.26 -4.02 -2.26
C PHE A 98 -6.17 -2.95 -1.98
N LEU A 99 -4.96 -3.13 -2.52
CA LEU A 99 -3.88 -2.15 -2.48
C LEU A 99 -3.80 -1.40 -3.81
N ARG A 100 -3.98 -0.09 -3.79
CA ARG A 100 -3.83 0.80 -4.94
C ARG A 100 -2.57 1.63 -4.80
N LEU A 101 -1.68 1.52 -5.77
CA LEU A 101 -0.49 2.35 -5.92
C LEU A 101 -0.75 3.40 -7.00
N GLN A 102 -0.63 4.67 -6.64
CA GLN A 102 -0.67 5.79 -7.57
C GLN A 102 0.66 6.53 -7.53
N MET A 103 1.27 6.78 -8.68
CA MET A 103 2.43 7.65 -8.78
C MET A 103 2.08 8.93 -9.52
N ARG A 104 2.44 10.07 -8.94
CA ARG A 104 2.09 11.40 -9.43
C ARG A 104 3.34 12.24 -9.67
N ALA A 105 3.41 12.89 -10.82
CA ALA A 105 4.52 13.76 -11.17
C ALA A 105 4.32 15.16 -10.59
N GLY A 106 4.67 15.31 -9.31
CA GLY A 106 4.82 16.60 -8.61
C GLY A 106 3.60 17.56 -8.66
N PRO A 107 3.73 18.74 -8.04
CA PRO A 107 2.64 19.73 -7.99
C PRO A 107 2.24 20.29 -9.37
N ARG A 108 3.04 20.08 -10.42
CA ARG A 108 2.72 20.52 -11.79
C ARG A 108 1.64 19.69 -12.48
N GLN A 109 1.36 18.46 -12.03
CA GLN A 109 0.23 17.68 -12.55
C GLN A 109 -1.08 17.92 -11.79
N ALA A 110 -1.01 18.49 -10.58
CA ALA A 110 -2.21 18.82 -9.79
C ALA A 110 -3.07 19.91 -10.44
N THR A 111 -2.51 20.72 -11.35
CA THR A 111 -3.21 21.78 -12.10
C THR A 111 -3.94 21.30 -13.35
N LEU A 112 -3.73 20.06 -13.80
CA LEU A 112 -4.47 19.49 -14.93
C LEU A 112 -5.72 18.81 -14.40
N LEU A 113 -6.92 19.28 -14.77
CA LEU A 113 -8.17 18.64 -14.39
C LEU A 113 -8.68 17.72 -15.52
N PRO A 114 -8.97 16.42 -15.22
CA PRO A 114 -8.72 15.75 -13.95
C PRO A 114 -7.24 15.34 -13.81
N PRO A 115 -6.64 15.46 -12.61
CA PRO A 115 -5.25 15.06 -12.39
C PRO A 115 -5.18 13.55 -12.49
N ARG A 116 -4.77 13.05 -13.65
CA ARG A 116 -4.53 11.62 -13.86
C ARG A 116 -3.17 11.28 -13.28
N PRO A 117 -3.05 10.19 -12.51
CA PRO A 117 -1.75 9.72 -12.08
C PRO A 117 -0.89 9.38 -13.30
N ALA A 118 0.42 9.61 -13.20
CA ALA A 118 1.36 9.24 -14.26
C ALA A 118 1.47 7.72 -14.40
N PHE A 119 1.23 7.01 -13.30
CA PHE A 119 1.17 5.56 -13.25
C PHE A 119 0.17 5.13 -12.17
N GLU A 120 -0.61 4.10 -12.47
CA GLU A 120 -1.54 3.52 -11.52
C GLU A 120 -1.48 1.99 -11.60
N MET A 121 -1.44 1.35 -10.43
CA MET A 121 -1.57 -0.08 -10.27
C MET A 121 -2.59 -0.36 -9.16
N ALA A 122 -3.48 -1.31 -9.41
CA ALA A 122 -4.39 -1.84 -8.42
C ALA A 122 -4.11 -3.33 -8.25
N VAL A 123 -3.89 -3.76 -7.02
CA VAL A 123 -3.65 -5.16 -6.67
C VAL A 123 -4.76 -5.59 -5.70
N GLY A 124 -5.64 -6.47 -6.16
CA GLY A 124 -6.86 -6.84 -5.47
C GLY A 124 -7.23 -8.30 -5.69
N SER A 125 -7.96 -8.84 -4.73
CA SER A 125 -8.54 -10.18 -4.81
C SER A 125 -9.77 -10.13 -5.73
N LEU A 126 -9.71 -10.75 -6.91
CA LEU A 126 -10.88 -10.95 -7.78
C LEU A 126 -11.64 -12.18 -7.27
N TYR A 127 -12.33 -12.07 -6.15
CA TYR A 127 -13.18 -13.15 -5.63
C TYR A 127 -14.54 -12.61 -5.19
#